data_AF-A0A4S3LPL8-F1
#
_entry.id   AF-A0A4S3LPL8-F1
#
_cell.length_a   1.000
_cell.length_b   1.000
_cell.length_c   1.000
_cell.angle_alpha   90.00
_cell.angle_beta   90.00
_cell.angle_gamma   90.00
#
_symmetry.space_group_name_H-M   'P 1'
#
loop_
_entity.id
_entity.type
_entity.pdbx_description
1 polymer ?
#
loop_
_entity_poly.entity_id
_entity_poly.type
_entity_poly.pdbx_seq_one_letter_code
_entity_poly.pdbx_strand_id
1 'polypeptide(L)'
;MARVNWVEGLALFAVEWKRTGISAEDWCKENSYPWGTAKKYITVKRAKALLEKSLTEGQLQITNSRIGSANKNANSRIPKTGKAKAKRDGPLTERESELLPDICEENNCELDFAPDEYGLTLKEADFVFHYLKTDSRVEAYRLAGYEGQGNTAYVGASRLYRKDKVSKAIRALKKRVRERYSAELDEIVEQLVAITRADPNAVTQYRRVNCRYCWGEEHRYQWRDESEYDRAERKAAADSKPPPDSGGFGFVSNADPNPDCPRCNGEGEGEIKIADTRDLDSDSQHYYLGVKQGKNGIEVLTESKQAARAMLIKILETRKEGEDGSVMNIMPIPTTDSVDEWEKIAQAQQDKSLGK
;
A
#
# COMPACT_ATOMS: atom_id res chain seq x y z
N MET A 1 45.17 0.16 -13.62
CA MET A 1 44.87 0.18 -12.17
C MET A 1 43.37 0.09 -12.00
N ALA A 2 42.87 -0.89 -11.25
CA ALA A 2 41.44 -1.04 -10.99
C ALA A 2 40.91 0.22 -10.27
N ARG A 3 39.76 0.74 -10.72
CA ARG A 3 39.11 1.89 -10.10
C ARG A 3 38.65 1.47 -8.70
N VAL A 4 39.22 2.08 -7.67
CA VAL A 4 38.88 1.80 -6.27
C VAL A 4 37.41 2.13 -6.02
N ASN A 5 36.63 1.15 -5.57
CA ASN A 5 35.22 1.31 -5.22
C ASN A 5 35.09 1.83 -3.78
N TRP A 6 35.00 3.16 -3.63
CA TRP A 6 34.93 3.82 -2.33
C TRP A 6 33.63 3.55 -1.55
N VAL A 7 32.55 3.15 -2.24
CA VAL A 7 31.27 2.83 -1.60
C VAL A 7 31.37 1.50 -0.86
N GLU A 8 31.95 0.50 -1.51
CA GLU A 8 32.19 -0.83 -0.94
C GLU A 8 33.21 -0.78 0.20
N GLY A 9 34.31 -0.04 0.01
CA GLY A 9 35.30 0.18 1.08
C GLY A 9 34.70 0.85 2.33
N LEU A 10 33.78 1.81 2.15
CA LEU A 10 33.09 2.44 3.29
C LEU A 10 32.13 1.47 4.01
N ALA A 11 31.45 0.58 3.28
CA ALA A 11 30.55 -0.41 3.87
C ALA A 11 31.32 -1.45 4.70
N LEU A 12 32.43 -1.97 4.17
CA LEU A 12 33.31 -2.89 4.89
C LEU A 12 33.91 -2.24 6.15
N PHE A 13 34.38 -0.99 6.03
CA PHE A 13 34.87 -0.22 7.18
C PHE A 13 33.78 -0.02 8.24
N ALA A 14 32.53 0.27 7.84
CA ALA A 14 31.45 0.52 8.79
C ALA A 14 31.12 -0.72 9.64
N VAL A 15 31.09 -1.91 9.04
CA VAL A 15 30.86 -3.18 9.75
C VAL A 15 32.00 -3.45 10.74
N GLU A 16 33.24 -3.30 10.29
CA GLU A 16 34.42 -3.59 11.10
C GLU A 16 34.59 -2.58 12.24
N TRP A 17 34.35 -1.29 11.98
CA TRP A 17 34.33 -0.23 12.98
C TRP A 17 33.29 -0.47 14.07
N LYS A 18 32.10 -1.00 13.73
CA LYS A 18 31.07 -1.36 14.73
C LYS A 18 31.52 -2.52 15.63
N ARG A 19 32.33 -3.43 15.10
CA ARG A 19 32.79 -4.64 15.79
C ARG A 19 34.01 -4.38 16.69
N THR A 20 34.99 -3.62 16.20
CA THR A 20 36.30 -3.48 16.85
C THR A 20 36.63 -2.05 17.27
N GLY A 21 35.90 -1.04 16.76
CA GLY A 21 36.21 0.36 17.00
C GLY A 21 37.48 0.86 16.31
N ILE A 22 38.02 0.12 15.33
CA ILE A 22 39.28 0.43 14.63
C ILE A 22 39.26 1.83 13.98
N SER A 23 40.40 2.53 14.02
CA SER A 23 40.50 3.84 13.38
C SER A 23 40.41 3.72 11.84
N ALA A 24 39.89 4.75 11.17
CA ALA A 24 39.78 4.75 9.71
C ALA A 24 41.16 4.67 9.01
N GLU A 25 42.21 5.17 9.67
CA GLU A 25 43.57 5.13 9.13
C GLU A 25 44.17 3.73 9.22
N ASP A 26 44.01 3.07 10.37
CA ASP A 26 44.56 1.73 10.60
C ASP A 26 43.84 0.69 9.73
N TRP A 27 42.52 0.81 9.59
CA TRP A 27 41.74 -0.03 8.69
C TRP A 27 42.17 0.13 7.22
N CYS A 28 42.48 1.35 6.78
CA CYS A 28 42.98 1.60 5.43
C CYS A 28 44.37 1.00 5.20
N LYS A 29 45.24 1.00 6.22
CA LYS A 29 46.57 0.36 6.16
C LYS A 29 46.46 -1.16 6.04
N GLU A 30 45.59 -1.79 6.83
CA GLU A 30 45.36 -3.25 6.78
C GLU A 30 44.75 -3.70 5.45
N ASN A 31 43.83 -2.91 4.90
CA ASN A 31 43.11 -3.24 3.66
C ASN A 31 43.77 -2.66 2.39
N SER A 32 45.01 -2.17 2.49
CA SER A 32 45.81 -1.63 1.38
C SER A 32 45.15 -0.45 0.62
N TYR A 33 44.34 0.35 1.30
CA TYR A 33 43.79 1.59 0.75
C TYR A 33 44.75 2.77 0.97
N PRO A 34 45.08 3.57 -0.07
CA PRO A 34 45.97 4.71 0.08
C PRO A 34 45.30 5.81 0.93
N TRP A 35 45.80 6.02 2.16
CA TRP A 35 45.20 6.92 3.15
C TRP A 35 44.98 8.35 2.64
N GLY A 36 45.93 8.87 1.84
CA GLY A 36 45.85 10.23 1.27
C GLY A 36 44.57 10.49 0.47
N THR A 37 44.06 9.47 -0.22
CA THR A 37 42.80 9.52 -0.98
C THR A 37 41.63 8.99 -0.14
N ALA A 38 41.86 7.94 0.64
CA ALA A 38 40.84 7.26 1.44
C ALA A 38 40.23 8.15 2.53
N LYS A 39 41.00 9.05 3.15
CA LYS A 39 40.53 9.95 4.22
C LYS A 39 39.32 10.80 3.86
N LYS A 40 39.10 11.04 2.55
CA LYS A 40 37.93 11.79 2.06
C LYS A 40 36.67 10.93 2.01
N TYR A 41 36.80 9.62 1.85
CA TYR A 41 35.68 8.70 1.60
C TYR A 41 35.35 7.84 2.82
N ILE A 42 36.37 7.35 3.52
CA ILE A 42 36.27 6.44 4.66
C ILE A 42 36.47 7.25 5.93
N THR A 43 35.36 7.56 6.61
CA THR A 43 35.38 8.33 7.87
C THR A 43 34.37 7.75 8.84
N VAL A 44 34.65 7.87 10.14
CA VAL A 44 33.72 7.43 11.21
C VAL A 44 32.35 8.11 11.07
N LYS A 45 32.32 9.40 10.67
CA LYS A 45 31.06 10.12 10.41
C LYS A 45 30.21 9.46 9.32
N ARG A 46 30.84 9.04 8.22
CA ARG A 46 30.16 8.37 7.11
C ARG A 46 29.78 6.92 7.44
N ALA A 47 30.62 6.22 8.20
CA ALA A 47 30.31 4.88 8.71
C ALA A 47 29.09 4.89 9.64
N LYS A 48 29.03 5.83 10.60
CA LYS A 48 27.85 6.04 11.46
C LYS A 48 26.59 6.33 10.65
N ALA A 49 26.66 7.25 9.68
CA ALA A 49 25.53 7.56 8.82
C ALA A 49 25.07 6.37 7.96
N LEU A 50 25.98 5.49 7.56
CA LEU A 50 25.67 4.29 6.78
C LEU A 50 25.02 3.20 7.66
N LEU A 51 25.49 3.04 8.91
CA LEU A 51 24.87 2.12 9.88
C LEU A 51 23.51 2.62 10.38
N GLU A 52 23.33 3.93 10.56
CA GLU A 52 22.04 4.53 10.90
C GLU A 52 21.05 4.38 9.74
N LYS A 53 21.52 4.47 8.49
CA LYS A 53 20.71 4.16 7.29
C LYS A 53 20.33 2.69 7.20
N SER A 54 21.23 1.76 7.49
CA SER A 54 20.90 0.33 7.44
C SER A 54 20.03 -0.11 8.63
N LEU A 55 20.14 0.54 9.79
CA LEU A 55 19.20 0.38 10.91
C LEU A 55 17.83 0.93 10.54
N THR A 56 17.74 2.10 9.89
CA THR A 56 16.46 2.64 9.45
C THR A 56 15.86 1.85 8.29
N GLU A 57 16.64 1.33 7.33
CA GLU A 57 16.17 0.42 6.27
C GLU A 57 15.73 -0.95 6.81
N GLY A 58 16.48 -1.53 7.76
CA GLY A 58 16.09 -2.77 8.44
C GLY A 58 14.87 -2.59 9.35
N GLN A 59 14.73 -1.43 9.99
CA GLN A 59 13.55 -1.08 10.78
C GLN A 59 12.36 -0.67 9.88
N LEU A 60 12.61 -0.04 8.72
CA LEU A 60 11.62 0.18 7.66
C LEU A 60 11.17 -1.13 7.00
N GLN A 61 11.97 -2.19 6.94
CA GLN A 61 11.50 -3.50 6.47
C GLN A 61 10.62 -4.22 7.53
N ILE A 62 10.94 -4.04 8.82
CA ILE A 62 10.14 -4.58 9.93
C ILE A 62 8.85 -3.76 10.16
N THR A 63 8.84 -2.46 9.84
CA THR A 63 7.65 -1.59 9.99
C THR A 63 6.87 -1.37 8.69
N ASN A 64 7.45 -1.47 7.48
CA ASN A 64 6.68 -1.42 6.22
C ASN A 64 5.94 -2.73 5.92
N SER A 65 6.19 -3.79 6.70
CA SER A 65 5.32 -4.97 6.77
C SER A 65 4.05 -4.71 7.59
N ARG A 66 3.95 -3.56 8.28
CA ARG A 66 2.77 -3.08 8.98
C ARG A 66 2.64 -1.56 8.80
N ILE A 67 1.89 -1.19 7.76
CA ILE A 67 1.29 0.13 7.51
C ILE A 67 2.21 1.12 6.78
N GLY A 68 1.65 1.65 5.69
CA GLY A 68 2.27 2.57 4.76
C GLY A 68 2.56 3.97 5.30
N SER A 69 3.36 4.68 4.51
CA SER A 69 3.89 6.01 4.75
C SER A 69 2.83 7.06 5.05
N ALA A 70 2.97 7.71 6.21
CA ALA A 70 2.71 9.13 6.36
C ALA A 70 4.02 9.79 6.78
N ASN A 71 4.57 10.67 5.94
CA ASN A 71 5.67 11.56 6.33
C ASN A 71 5.17 13.00 6.31
N LYS A 72 5.15 13.65 7.47
CA LYS A 72 5.07 15.10 7.59
C LYS A 72 6.33 15.60 8.25
N ASN A 73 7.06 16.41 7.49
CA ASN A 73 8.00 17.40 8.00
C ASN A 73 7.27 18.34 8.96
N ALA A 74 7.91 18.61 10.11
CA ALA A 74 7.62 19.78 10.91
C ALA A 74 8.92 20.58 11.08
N ASN A 75 8.90 21.84 10.65
CA ASN A 75 9.60 22.86 11.42
C ASN A 75 8.83 24.19 11.35
N SER A 76 8.06 24.44 12.40
CA SER A 76 7.34 25.67 12.69
C SER A 76 8.26 26.66 13.42
N ARG A 77 8.33 27.90 12.95
CA ARG A 77 8.81 29.03 13.74
C ARG A 77 7.68 29.55 14.64
N ILE A 78 7.96 29.63 15.93
CA ILE A 78 7.14 30.24 16.98
C ILE A 78 7.43 31.75 17.05
N PRO A 79 6.45 32.58 17.43
CA PRO A 79 6.70 33.57 18.47
C PRO A 79 5.73 33.45 19.66
N LYS A 80 6.22 33.95 20.79
CA LYS A 80 5.82 33.67 22.16
C LYS A 80 4.74 34.61 22.73
N THR A 81 4.06 34.08 23.74
CA THR A 81 3.60 34.70 25.02
C THR A 81 2.47 35.75 25.06
N GLY A 82 1.48 35.48 25.92
CA GLY A 82 0.61 36.47 26.56
C GLY A 82 -0.42 35.83 27.50
N LYS A 83 -0.31 36.11 28.80
CA LYS A 83 -1.16 35.63 29.91
C LYS A 83 -2.52 36.33 29.95
N ALA A 84 -3.60 35.66 30.39
CA ALA A 84 -4.64 36.27 31.26
C ALA A 84 -5.61 35.23 31.88
N LYS A 85 -6.01 35.51 33.13
CA LYS A 85 -6.94 34.79 34.03
C LYS A 85 -8.41 35.20 33.80
N ALA A 86 -9.37 34.36 34.23
CA ALA A 86 -10.62 34.69 34.96
C ALA A 86 -11.62 33.51 34.80
N LYS A 87 -12.02 32.76 35.84
CA LYS A 87 -13.00 32.97 36.94
C LYS A 87 -14.27 32.13 36.70
N ARG A 88 -14.60 31.34 37.73
CA ARG A 88 -15.83 30.54 37.93
C ARG A 88 -17.00 31.45 38.29
N ASP A 89 -18.22 31.03 37.95
CA ASP A 89 -19.44 31.10 38.77
C ASP A 89 -20.47 30.06 38.24
N GLY A 90 -21.10 29.28 39.15
CA GLY A 90 -22.21 28.32 38.89
C GLY A 90 -23.60 28.98 39.09
N PRO A 91 -24.73 28.25 39.31
CA PRO A 91 -24.87 26.88 39.82
C PRO A 91 -25.99 25.96 39.23
N LEU A 92 -25.78 24.65 39.42
CA LEU A 92 -26.66 23.51 39.84
C LEU A 92 -28.20 23.53 39.68
N THR A 93 -28.75 22.40 39.20
CA THR A 93 -29.89 21.62 39.72
C THR A 93 -29.95 20.28 38.95
N GLU A 94 -29.47 19.15 39.47
CA GLU A 94 -30.09 18.16 40.39
C GLU A 94 -31.35 17.42 39.89
N ARG A 95 -31.16 16.12 39.56
CA ARG A 95 -31.97 14.92 39.93
C ARG A 95 -31.54 13.74 39.02
N GLU A 96 -30.57 12.91 39.42
CA GLU A 96 -30.70 11.70 40.28
C GLU A 96 -31.69 10.64 39.77
N SER A 97 -31.12 9.57 39.19
CA SER A 97 -31.33 8.17 39.59
C SER A 97 -30.23 7.35 38.87
N GLU A 98 -29.09 7.07 39.52
CA GLU A 98 -28.80 5.77 40.16
C GLU A 98 -29.09 4.60 39.19
N LEU A 99 -28.14 3.76 38.73
CA LEU A 99 -27.05 3.09 39.43
C LEU A 99 -25.89 2.75 38.48
N LEU A 100 -24.67 2.97 38.97
CA LEU A 100 -23.47 2.13 38.81
C LEU A 100 -22.69 2.39 40.11
N PRO A 101 -22.06 1.38 40.76
CA PRO A 101 -20.92 0.74 40.12
C PRO A 101 -20.66 -0.72 40.55
N ASP A 102 -20.09 -1.52 39.66
CA ASP A 102 -19.18 -2.58 40.09
C ASP A 102 -17.96 -2.61 39.15
N ILE A 103 -16.79 -2.72 39.76
CA ILE A 103 -15.48 -2.67 39.14
C ILE A 103 -14.98 -4.13 39.03
N CYS A 104 -14.18 -4.40 37.98
CA CYS A 104 -13.39 -5.62 37.70
C CYS A 104 -14.24 -6.76 37.09
N GLU A 105 -13.86 -7.42 35.98
CA GLU A 105 -12.56 -8.06 35.74
C GLU A 105 -12.15 -8.05 34.26
N GLU A 106 -10.84 -7.88 34.06
CA GLU A 106 -10.11 -8.12 32.81
C GLU A 106 -10.27 -9.59 32.38
N ASN A 107 -11.09 -9.87 31.36
CA ASN A 107 -10.97 -11.05 30.46
C ASN A 107 -12.08 -11.04 29.40
N ASN A 108 -12.26 -9.91 28.70
CA ASN A 108 -13.20 -9.88 27.58
C ASN A 108 -12.52 -10.41 26.32
N CYS A 109 -12.50 -11.74 26.19
CA CYS A 109 -12.38 -12.39 24.89
C CYS A 109 -13.59 -11.94 24.08
N GLU A 110 -13.43 -10.92 23.24
CA GLU A 110 -14.50 -10.41 22.39
C GLU A 110 -14.86 -11.51 21.37
N LEU A 111 -15.83 -12.35 21.75
CA LEU A 111 -16.35 -13.40 20.90
C LEU A 111 -17.10 -12.73 19.75
N ASP A 112 -16.63 -12.92 18.52
CA ASP A 112 -17.26 -12.47 17.26
C ASP A 112 -18.71 -12.98 17.05
N PHE A 113 -19.27 -13.73 18.00
CA PHE A 113 -20.60 -14.34 17.93
C PHE A 113 -21.22 -14.51 19.33
N ALA A 114 -22.54 -14.46 19.40
CA ALA A 114 -23.29 -14.73 20.63
C ALA A 114 -23.34 -16.25 20.91
N PRO A 115 -22.87 -16.73 22.08
CA PRO A 115 -22.93 -18.16 22.44
C PRO A 115 -24.34 -18.76 22.42
N ASP A 116 -25.35 -17.95 22.77
CA ASP A 116 -26.75 -18.33 22.85
C ASP A 116 -27.34 -18.72 21.48
N GLU A 117 -26.81 -18.15 20.39
CA GLU A 117 -27.25 -18.46 19.01
C GLU A 117 -27.09 -19.96 18.68
N TYR A 118 -26.12 -20.62 19.32
CA TYR A 118 -25.81 -22.03 19.11
C TYR A 118 -26.12 -22.90 20.35
N GLY A 119 -26.68 -22.31 21.40
CA GLY A 119 -26.96 -22.96 22.68
C GLY A 119 -25.71 -23.54 23.35
N LEU A 120 -24.59 -22.82 23.23
CA LEU A 120 -23.27 -23.18 23.78
C LEU A 120 -23.10 -22.62 25.18
N THR A 121 -22.34 -23.32 26.02
CA THR A 121 -21.82 -22.75 27.26
C THR A 121 -20.67 -21.78 26.98
N LEU A 122 -20.39 -20.83 27.88
CA LEU A 122 -19.28 -19.88 27.72
C LEU A 122 -17.94 -20.60 27.45
N LYS A 123 -17.67 -21.68 28.21
CA LYS A 123 -16.45 -22.48 28.05
C LYS A 123 -16.41 -23.26 26.72
N GLU A 124 -17.55 -23.62 26.16
CA GLU A 124 -17.63 -24.21 24.81
C GLU A 124 -17.45 -23.15 23.72
N ALA A 125 -17.96 -21.93 23.94
CA ALA A 125 -17.76 -20.81 23.04
C ALA A 125 -16.28 -20.38 22.97
N ASP A 126 -15.58 -20.34 24.10
CA ASP A 126 -14.13 -20.09 24.15
C ASP A 126 -13.35 -21.15 23.35
N PHE A 127 -13.74 -22.42 23.47
CA PHE A 127 -13.15 -23.48 22.66
C PHE A 127 -13.38 -23.26 21.16
N VAL A 128 -14.60 -22.88 20.77
CA VAL A 128 -14.91 -22.57 19.36
C VAL A 128 -14.09 -21.39 18.86
N PHE A 129 -13.99 -20.32 19.65
CA PHE A 129 -13.20 -19.13 19.32
C PHE A 129 -11.72 -19.45 19.11
N HIS A 130 -11.09 -20.14 20.07
CA HIS A 130 -9.69 -20.53 19.94
C HIS A 130 -9.46 -21.55 18.82
N TYR A 131 -10.45 -22.39 18.53
CA TYR A 131 -10.39 -23.30 17.40
C TYR A 131 -10.42 -22.56 16.05
N LEU A 132 -11.22 -21.51 15.90
CA LEU A 132 -11.21 -20.66 14.71
C LEU A 132 -9.88 -19.93 14.51
N LYS A 133 -9.18 -19.58 15.60
CA LYS A 133 -7.90 -18.87 15.56
C LYS A 133 -6.69 -19.76 15.30
N THR A 134 -6.66 -20.96 15.88
CA THR A 134 -5.49 -21.86 15.86
C THR A 134 -5.63 -23.03 14.88
N ASP A 135 -6.86 -23.30 14.43
CA ASP A 135 -7.27 -24.49 13.66
C ASP A 135 -6.86 -25.85 14.29
N SER A 136 -6.46 -25.83 15.57
CA SER A 136 -5.99 -26.99 16.32
C SER A 136 -6.92 -27.28 17.49
N ARG A 137 -7.49 -28.50 17.50
CA ARG A 137 -8.41 -28.95 18.56
C ARG A 137 -7.73 -28.98 19.93
N VAL A 138 -6.50 -29.50 19.98
CA VAL A 138 -5.76 -29.68 21.24
C VAL A 138 -5.35 -28.33 21.82
N GLU A 139 -4.91 -27.41 20.96
CA GLU A 139 -4.47 -26.09 21.39
C GLU A 139 -5.68 -25.23 21.82
N ALA A 140 -6.79 -25.30 21.08
CA ALA A 140 -8.03 -24.64 21.47
C ALA A 140 -8.58 -25.14 22.81
N TYR A 141 -8.48 -26.44 23.08
CA TYR A 141 -8.89 -27.05 24.35
C TYR A 141 -8.03 -26.56 25.52
N ARG A 142 -6.72 -26.42 25.30
CA ARG A 142 -5.78 -25.87 26.29
C ARG A 142 -6.06 -24.40 26.58
N LEU A 143 -6.23 -23.58 25.54
CA LEU A 143 -6.49 -22.14 25.67
C LEU A 143 -7.85 -21.84 26.30
N ALA A 144 -8.87 -22.66 26.04
CA ALA A 144 -10.18 -22.56 26.67
C ALA A 144 -10.21 -23.06 28.14
N GLY A 145 -9.05 -23.33 28.75
CA GLY A 145 -8.93 -23.65 30.17
C GLY A 145 -9.52 -25.00 30.57
N TYR A 146 -9.51 -25.99 29.68
CA TYR A 146 -9.89 -27.36 30.05
C TYR A 146 -8.73 -28.16 30.64
N GLU A 147 -9.04 -29.02 31.59
CA GLU A 147 -8.06 -29.86 32.27
C GLU A 147 -7.65 -31.07 31.42
N GLY A 148 -6.38 -31.45 31.55
CA GLY A 148 -5.76 -32.58 30.88
C GLY A 148 -4.49 -32.17 30.12
N GLN A 149 -3.45 -33.00 30.22
CA GLN A 149 -2.21 -32.83 29.46
C GLN A 149 -2.00 -34.03 28.52
N GLY A 150 -1.30 -33.79 27.41
CA GLY A 150 -0.96 -34.82 26.43
C GLY A 150 -2.18 -35.54 25.85
N ASN A 151 -2.20 -36.87 25.97
CA ASN A 151 -3.24 -37.71 25.36
C ASN A 151 -4.64 -37.41 25.92
N THR A 152 -4.75 -37.04 27.19
CA THR A 152 -6.03 -36.69 27.83
C THR A 152 -6.66 -35.45 27.20
N ALA A 153 -5.84 -34.44 26.87
CA ALA A 153 -6.30 -33.22 26.19
C ALA A 153 -6.80 -33.54 24.77
N TYR A 154 -6.10 -34.41 24.03
CA TYR A 154 -6.51 -34.83 22.70
C TYR A 154 -7.87 -35.54 22.69
N VAL A 155 -8.07 -36.48 23.62
CA VAL A 155 -9.33 -37.21 23.76
C VAL A 155 -10.47 -36.27 24.16
N GLY A 156 -10.23 -35.38 25.13
CA GLY A 156 -11.18 -34.36 25.57
C GLY A 156 -11.58 -33.41 24.44
N ALA A 157 -10.61 -32.82 23.74
CA ALA A 157 -10.83 -31.94 22.61
C ALA A 157 -11.60 -32.62 21.47
N SER A 158 -11.30 -33.89 21.19
CA SER A 158 -11.99 -34.67 20.16
C SER A 158 -13.45 -34.96 20.53
N ARG A 159 -13.74 -35.23 21.80
CA ARG A 159 -15.13 -35.37 22.29
C ARG A 159 -15.89 -34.06 22.18
N LEU A 160 -15.26 -32.94 22.57
CA LEU A 160 -15.87 -31.61 22.52
C LEU A 160 -16.20 -31.19 21.08
N TYR A 161 -15.27 -31.39 20.15
CA TYR A 161 -15.45 -31.11 18.73
C TYR A 161 -16.58 -31.94 18.08
N ARG A 162 -16.82 -33.16 18.56
CA ARG A 162 -17.87 -34.07 18.06
C ARG A 162 -19.26 -33.73 18.59
N LYS A 163 -19.39 -32.92 19.64
CA LYS A 163 -20.71 -32.45 20.10
C LYS A 163 -21.41 -31.72 18.95
N ASP A 164 -22.69 -31.99 18.77
CA ASP A 164 -23.50 -31.47 17.65
C ASP A 164 -23.53 -29.93 17.63
N LYS A 165 -23.79 -29.30 18.77
CA LYS A 165 -23.85 -27.85 18.94
C LYS A 165 -22.52 -27.18 18.60
N VAL A 166 -21.43 -27.70 19.17
CA VAL A 166 -20.06 -27.20 18.96
C VAL A 166 -19.66 -27.35 17.49
N SER A 167 -19.90 -28.52 16.90
CA SER A 167 -19.59 -28.78 15.49
C SER A 167 -20.41 -27.91 14.54
N LYS A 168 -21.69 -27.67 14.85
CA LYS A 168 -22.57 -26.77 14.09
C LYS A 168 -22.07 -25.33 14.15
N ALA A 169 -21.71 -24.83 15.34
CA ALA A 169 -21.17 -23.49 15.53
C ALA A 169 -19.87 -23.29 14.76
N ILE A 170 -18.93 -24.24 14.86
CA ILE A 170 -17.66 -24.20 14.11
C ILE A 170 -17.91 -24.12 12.60
N ARG A 171 -18.81 -24.94 12.06
CA ARG A 171 -19.13 -24.93 10.61
C ARG A 171 -19.74 -23.61 10.16
N ALA A 172 -20.71 -23.09 10.93
CA ALA A 172 -21.37 -21.83 10.63
C ALA A 172 -20.39 -20.65 10.69
N LEU A 173 -19.55 -20.60 11.71
CA LEU A 173 -18.57 -19.53 11.88
C LEU A 173 -17.43 -19.62 10.86
N LYS A 174 -16.91 -20.82 10.55
CA LYS A 174 -15.96 -21.00 9.44
C LYS A 174 -16.55 -20.53 8.10
N LYS A 175 -17.85 -20.76 7.88
CA LYS A 175 -18.57 -20.26 6.70
C LYS A 175 -18.65 -18.72 6.70
N ARG A 176 -19.07 -18.09 7.81
CA ARG A 176 -19.11 -16.61 7.94
C ARG A 176 -17.74 -15.97 7.72
N VAL A 177 -16.69 -16.56 8.32
CA VAL A 177 -15.31 -16.10 8.16
C VAL A 177 -14.88 -16.20 6.70
N ARG A 178 -15.17 -17.32 6.04
CA ARG A 178 -14.92 -17.49 4.61
C ARG A 178 -15.66 -16.47 3.75
N GLU A 179 -16.93 -16.19 4.06
CA GLU A 179 -17.76 -15.22 3.33
C GLU A 179 -17.23 -13.79 3.48
N ARG A 180 -16.77 -13.40 4.68
CA ARG A 180 -16.08 -12.11 4.89
C ARG A 180 -14.80 -12.02 4.07
N TYR A 181 -13.93 -13.02 4.14
CA TYR A 181 -12.68 -13.04 3.37
C TYR A 181 -12.91 -13.11 1.86
N SER A 182 -13.97 -13.77 1.38
CA SER A 182 -14.31 -13.76 -0.04
C SER A 182 -14.80 -12.39 -0.49
N ALA A 183 -15.59 -11.69 0.33
CA ALA A 183 -15.99 -10.32 0.04
C ALA A 183 -14.79 -9.37 0.02
N GLU A 184 -13.83 -9.52 0.95
CA GLU A 184 -12.57 -8.78 0.94
C GLU A 184 -11.70 -9.10 -0.29
N LEU A 185 -11.65 -10.37 -0.72
CA LEU A 185 -10.91 -10.77 -1.92
C LEU A 185 -11.56 -10.19 -3.19
N ASP A 186 -12.89 -10.25 -3.28
CA ASP A 186 -13.64 -9.67 -4.41
C ASP A 186 -13.45 -8.15 -4.48
N GLU A 187 -13.42 -7.46 -3.33
CA GLU A 187 -13.12 -6.03 -3.25
C GLU A 187 -11.69 -5.71 -3.75
N ILE A 188 -10.69 -6.49 -3.34
CA ILE A 188 -9.31 -6.33 -3.83
C ILE A 188 -9.24 -6.57 -5.34
N VAL A 189 -9.93 -7.61 -5.84
CA VAL A 189 -9.99 -7.91 -7.27
C VAL A 189 -10.65 -6.75 -8.03
N GLU A 190 -11.73 -6.18 -7.50
CA GLU A 190 -12.41 -5.02 -8.09
C GLU A 190 -11.50 -3.80 -8.16
N GLN A 191 -10.78 -3.48 -7.08
CA GLN A 191 -9.81 -2.39 -7.05
C GLN A 191 -8.67 -2.60 -8.07
N LEU A 192 -8.12 -3.82 -8.15
CA LEU A 192 -7.09 -4.15 -9.14
C LEU A 192 -7.62 -4.03 -10.57
N VAL A 193 -8.84 -4.49 -10.84
CA VAL A 193 -9.48 -4.34 -12.15
C VAL A 193 -9.69 -2.87 -12.49
N ALA A 194 -10.17 -2.06 -11.56
CA ALA A 194 -10.36 -0.62 -11.71
C ALA A 194 -9.04 0.08 -12.12
N ILE A 195 -7.93 -0.21 -11.43
CA ILE A 195 -6.60 0.30 -11.80
C ILE A 195 -6.23 -0.07 -13.24
N THR A 196 -6.53 -1.31 -13.67
CA THR A 196 -6.19 -1.72 -15.04
C THR A 196 -7.04 -1.04 -16.11
N ARG A 197 -8.29 -0.67 -15.80
CA ARG A 197 -9.25 -0.03 -16.71
C ARG A 197 -9.14 1.49 -16.76
N ALA A 198 -8.72 2.12 -15.66
CA ALA A 198 -8.60 3.58 -15.51
C ALA A 198 -7.94 4.25 -16.72
N ASP A 199 -8.43 5.41 -17.17
CA ASP A 199 -7.79 6.16 -18.26
C ASP A 199 -6.72 7.10 -17.69
N PRO A 200 -5.42 6.98 -18.06
CA PRO A 200 -4.41 7.92 -17.61
C PRO A 200 -4.70 9.37 -18.01
N ASN A 201 -5.38 9.58 -19.14
CA ASN A 201 -5.75 10.91 -19.62
C ASN A 201 -6.83 11.59 -18.76
N ALA A 202 -7.61 10.81 -18.01
CA ALA A 202 -8.58 11.34 -17.05
C ALA A 202 -7.88 12.04 -15.88
N VAL A 203 -6.68 11.60 -15.51
CA VAL A 203 -5.88 12.21 -14.42
C VAL A 203 -4.95 13.29 -14.97
N THR A 204 -4.19 12.99 -16.02
CA THR A 204 -3.20 13.90 -16.61
C THR A 204 -3.25 13.86 -18.12
N GLN A 205 -3.36 15.03 -18.72
CA GLN A 205 -3.50 15.22 -20.15
C GLN A 205 -2.38 16.13 -20.65
N TYR A 206 -1.72 15.75 -21.74
CA TYR A 206 -0.96 16.71 -22.54
C TYR A 206 -1.85 17.19 -23.68
N ARG A 207 -2.23 18.47 -23.65
CA ARG A 207 -3.11 19.07 -24.65
C ARG A 207 -2.36 20.06 -25.52
N ARG A 208 -2.77 20.17 -26.78
CA ARG A 208 -2.41 21.28 -27.65
C ARG A 208 -3.46 22.37 -27.51
N VAL A 209 -3.03 23.60 -27.27
CA VAL A 209 -3.88 24.78 -27.18
C VAL A 209 -3.44 25.83 -28.19
N ASN A 210 -4.32 26.77 -28.51
CA ASN A 210 -4.02 27.87 -29.40
C ASN A 210 -2.85 28.74 -28.90
N CYS A 211 -1.94 29.11 -29.80
CA CYS A 211 -0.95 30.14 -29.51
C CYS A 211 -1.61 31.53 -29.49
N ARG A 212 -0.91 32.52 -28.92
CA ARG A 212 -1.41 33.91 -28.81
C ARG A 212 -1.71 34.60 -30.15
N TYR A 213 -1.29 34.03 -31.28
CA TYR A 213 -1.48 34.56 -32.63
C TYR A 213 -2.48 33.75 -33.46
N CYS A 214 -3.02 32.65 -32.93
CA CYS A 214 -3.89 31.74 -33.68
C CYS A 214 -5.14 32.45 -34.20
N TRP A 215 -5.80 33.19 -33.30
CA TRP A 215 -7.13 33.76 -33.54
C TRP A 215 -7.14 35.29 -33.51
N GLY A 216 -5.96 35.93 -33.49
CA GLY A 216 -5.85 37.38 -33.57
C GLY A 216 -6.15 37.89 -34.98
N GLU A 217 -6.60 39.13 -35.08
CA GLU A 217 -6.83 39.81 -36.36
C GLU A 217 -5.54 39.81 -37.18
N GLU A 218 -5.58 39.32 -38.43
CA GLU A 218 -4.40 39.15 -39.29
C GLU A 218 -3.26 38.33 -38.65
N HIS A 219 -3.58 37.41 -37.73
CA HIS A 219 -2.62 36.66 -36.92
C HIS A 219 -1.68 37.53 -36.08
N ARG A 220 -2.13 38.72 -35.68
CA ARG A 220 -1.46 39.57 -34.71
C ARG A 220 -1.67 39.04 -33.28
N TYR A 221 -0.92 39.59 -32.32
CA TYR A 221 -0.97 39.12 -30.94
C TYR A 221 -2.32 39.41 -30.29
N GLN A 222 -3.01 38.38 -29.82
CA GLN A 222 -4.30 38.49 -29.13
C GLN A 222 -4.12 38.63 -27.63
N TRP A 223 -4.74 39.66 -27.08
CA TRP A 223 -4.74 39.98 -25.66
C TRP A 223 -5.94 39.34 -24.98
N ARG A 224 -5.81 38.95 -23.70
CA ARG A 224 -6.91 38.39 -22.92
C ARG A 224 -7.94 39.47 -22.61
N ASP A 225 -7.48 40.53 -21.95
CA ASP A 225 -8.29 41.66 -21.49
C ASP A 225 -7.55 42.98 -21.74
N GLU A 226 -8.28 44.10 -21.73
CA GLU A 226 -7.71 45.46 -21.84
C GLU A 226 -6.60 45.71 -20.79
N SER A 227 -6.76 45.19 -19.58
CA SER A 227 -5.76 45.29 -18.52
C SER A 227 -4.43 44.58 -18.82
N GLU A 228 -4.42 43.55 -19.68
CA GLU A 228 -3.19 42.88 -20.13
C GLU A 228 -2.45 43.79 -21.12
N TYR A 229 -3.19 44.42 -22.03
CA TYR A 229 -2.67 45.37 -23.01
C TYR A 229 -2.10 46.62 -22.34
N ASP A 230 -2.85 47.26 -21.45
CA ASP A 230 -2.38 48.44 -20.70
C ASP A 230 -1.07 48.16 -19.95
N ARG A 231 -0.94 46.97 -19.36
CA ARG A 231 0.30 46.57 -18.67
C ARG A 231 1.46 46.41 -19.66
N ALA A 232 1.19 45.86 -20.85
CA ALA A 232 2.19 45.74 -21.90
C ALA A 232 2.59 47.11 -22.47
N GLU A 233 1.64 48.03 -22.67
CA GLU A 233 1.91 49.41 -23.10
C GLU A 233 2.77 50.16 -22.09
N ARG A 234 2.41 50.12 -20.80
CA ARG A 234 3.21 50.77 -19.75
C ARG A 234 4.63 50.20 -19.70
N LYS A 235 4.79 48.89 -19.89
CA LYS A 235 6.10 48.24 -19.95
C LYS A 235 6.88 48.67 -21.18
N ALA A 236 6.24 48.76 -22.35
CA ALA A 236 6.87 49.24 -23.58
C ALA A 236 7.31 50.69 -23.44
N ALA A 237 6.46 51.56 -22.87
CA ALA A 237 6.80 52.95 -22.59
C ALA A 237 7.97 53.08 -21.60
N ALA A 238 7.99 52.29 -20.53
CA ALA A 238 9.11 52.25 -19.58
C ALA A 238 10.41 51.79 -20.25
N ASP A 239 10.32 50.81 -21.15
CA ASP A 239 11.45 50.30 -21.94
C ASP A 239 11.81 51.19 -23.16
N SER A 240 11.10 52.31 -23.38
CA SER A 240 11.22 53.16 -24.58
C SER A 240 11.08 52.40 -25.91
N LYS A 241 10.22 51.37 -25.92
CA LYS A 241 9.88 50.55 -27.09
C LYS A 241 8.55 51.01 -27.71
N PRO A 242 8.32 50.72 -29.01
CA PRO A 242 7.03 51.01 -29.63
C PRO A 242 5.89 50.29 -28.91
N PRO A 243 4.65 50.82 -28.99
CA PRO A 243 3.48 50.17 -28.42
C PRO A 243 3.33 48.72 -28.92
N PRO A 244 2.84 47.82 -28.07
CA PRO A 244 2.57 46.45 -28.44
C PRO A 244 1.51 46.34 -29.53
N ASP A 245 1.67 45.33 -30.39
CA ASP A 245 0.75 45.04 -31.48
C ASP A 245 -0.66 44.73 -30.96
N SER A 246 -1.67 45.27 -31.63
CA SER A 246 -3.09 45.06 -31.28
C SER A 246 -3.72 44.09 -32.27
N GLY A 247 -3.74 42.81 -31.91
CA GLY A 247 -4.45 41.76 -32.64
C GLY A 247 -5.84 41.45 -32.07
N GLY A 248 -6.40 42.37 -31.28
CA GLY A 248 -7.70 42.23 -30.63
C GLY A 248 -7.64 41.68 -29.20
N PHE A 249 -8.78 41.75 -28.51
CA PHE A 249 -8.99 41.27 -27.15
C PHE A 249 -9.78 39.94 -27.12
N GLY A 250 -9.89 39.29 -25.96
CA GLY A 250 -10.71 38.09 -25.79
C GLY A 250 -9.96 36.77 -26.01
N PHE A 251 -8.64 36.73 -25.82
CA PHE A 251 -7.88 35.47 -25.92
C PHE A 251 -8.36 34.43 -24.89
N VAL A 252 -8.81 33.28 -25.41
CA VAL A 252 -9.15 32.08 -24.63
C VAL A 252 -7.97 31.12 -24.70
N SER A 253 -7.42 30.74 -23.55
CA SER A 253 -6.16 29.98 -23.47
C SER A 253 -6.29 28.48 -23.77
N ASN A 254 -7.51 27.96 -23.76
CA ASN A 254 -7.80 26.54 -23.99
C ASN A 254 -8.61 26.30 -25.26
N ALA A 255 -8.61 27.26 -26.19
CA ALA A 255 -9.25 27.08 -27.48
C ALA A 255 -8.39 26.18 -28.38
N ASP A 256 -9.01 25.59 -29.38
CA ASP A 256 -8.29 24.74 -30.33
C ASP A 256 -7.32 25.59 -31.18
N PRO A 257 -6.15 25.06 -31.54
CA PRO A 257 -5.22 25.73 -32.44
C PRO A 257 -5.86 26.04 -33.80
N ASN A 258 -5.57 27.22 -34.35
CA ASN A 258 -6.01 27.55 -35.70
C ASN A 258 -5.11 26.82 -36.73
N PRO A 259 -5.65 25.93 -37.59
CA PRO A 259 -4.87 25.17 -38.56
C PRO A 259 -4.10 26.07 -39.54
N ASP A 260 -4.63 27.25 -39.86
CA ASP A 260 -4.02 28.19 -40.80
C ASP A 260 -3.06 29.17 -40.13
N CYS A 261 -2.78 29.01 -38.82
CA CYS A 261 -1.91 29.94 -38.11
C CYS A 261 -0.46 29.87 -38.64
N PRO A 262 0.11 30.95 -39.19
CA PRO A 262 1.46 30.95 -39.74
C PRO A 262 2.56 30.94 -38.66
N ARG A 263 2.20 31.08 -37.38
CA ARG A 263 3.16 31.12 -36.27
C ARG A 263 3.42 29.74 -35.68
N CYS A 264 2.35 28.97 -35.44
CA CYS A 264 2.45 27.61 -34.94
C CYS A 264 2.15 26.55 -36.00
N ASN A 265 1.88 26.94 -37.25
CA ASN A 265 1.55 26.05 -38.36
C ASN A 265 0.43 25.05 -38.03
N GLY A 266 -0.59 25.48 -37.28
CA GLY A 266 -1.68 24.62 -36.84
C GLY A 266 -1.39 23.69 -35.66
N GLU A 267 -0.14 23.57 -35.18
CA GLU A 267 0.22 22.65 -34.09
C GLU A 267 -0.20 23.17 -32.70
N GLY A 268 -0.25 24.49 -32.53
CA GLY A 268 -0.50 25.14 -31.24
C GLY A 268 0.67 25.04 -30.25
N GLU A 269 0.37 25.29 -28.98
CA GLU A 269 1.28 25.21 -27.84
C GLU A 269 0.93 24.01 -26.96
N GLY A 270 1.93 23.30 -26.45
CA GLY A 270 1.72 22.16 -25.56
C GLY A 270 1.54 22.59 -24.11
N GLU A 271 0.42 22.20 -23.51
CA GLU A 271 0.11 22.47 -22.10
C GLU A 271 -0.18 21.16 -21.37
N ILE A 272 0.39 20.99 -20.19
CA ILE A 272 0.04 19.89 -19.29
C ILE A 272 -1.19 20.32 -18.49
N LYS A 273 -2.28 19.58 -18.63
CA LYS A 273 -3.49 19.72 -17.84
C LYS A 273 -3.58 18.58 -16.83
N ILE A 274 -3.69 18.95 -15.56
CA ILE A 274 -4.03 18.01 -14.49
C ILE A 274 -5.52 18.20 -14.21
N ALA A 275 -6.29 17.12 -14.18
CA ALA A 275 -7.71 17.17 -13.90
C ALA A 275 -7.98 17.52 -12.43
N ASP A 276 -9.19 18.00 -12.13
CA ASP A 276 -9.62 18.15 -10.74
C ASP A 276 -9.83 16.77 -10.13
N THR A 277 -9.07 16.47 -9.08
CA THR A 277 -9.08 15.15 -8.45
C THR A 277 -10.40 14.82 -7.78
N ARG A 278 -11.25 15.81 -7.51
CA ARG A 278 -12.58 15.63 -6.92
C ARG A 278 -13.59 15.05 -7.90
N ASP A 279 -13.35 15.24 -9.19
CA ASP A 279 -14.27 14.90 -10.28
C ASP A 279 -13.78 13.67 -11.08
N LEU A 280 -12.80 12.93 -10.55
CA LEU A 280 -12.32 11.70 -11.17
C LEU A 280 -13.37 10.59 -11.11
N ASP A 281 -13.48 9.81 -12.18
CA ASP A 281 -14.30 8.61 -12.22
C ASP A 281 -13.76 7.53 -11.25
N SER A 282 -14.62 6.56 -10.90
CA SER A 282 -14.31 5.51 -9.92
C SER A 282 -13.04 4.74 -10.26
N ASP A 283 -12.79 4.44 -11.54
CA ASP A 283 -11.61 3.68 -11.94
C ASP A 283 -10.34 4.54 -11.79
N SER A 284 -10.40 5.79 -12.26
CA SER A 284 -9.30 6.76 -12.14
C SER A 284 -8.99 7.12 -10.68
N GLN A 285 -9.96 7.06 -9.78
CA GLN A 285 -9.73 7.24 -8.34
C GLN A 285 -8.84 6.13 -7.76
N HIS A 286 -9.07 4.86 -8.13
CA HIS A 286 -8.21 3.75 -7.71
C HIS A 286 -6.81 3.82 -8.33
N TYR A 287 -6.69 4.41 -9.52
CA TYR A 287 -5.40 4.62 -10.20
C TYR A 287 -4.60 5.80 -9.64
N TYR A 288 -5.26 6.84 -9.14
CA TYR A 288 -4.64 8.05 -8.60
C TYR A 288 -4.16 7.85 -7.16
N LEU A 289 -2.86 8.03 -6.92
CA LEU A 289 -2.28 7.89 -5.58
C LEU A 289 -2.10 9.23 -4.86
N GLY A 290 -1.81 10.29 -5.61
CA GLY A 290 -1.56 11.60 -5.04
C GLY A 290 -0.75 12.52 -5.94
N VAL A 291 -0.37 13.67 -5.39
CA VAL A 291 0.47 14.67 -6.06
C VAL A 291 1.64 15.05 -5.17
N LYS A 292 2.82 15.18 -5.77
CA LYS A 292 4.03 15.67 -5.11
C LYS A 292 4.48 16.98 -5.74
N GLN A 293 4.53 18.03 -4.94
CA GLN A 293 5.07 19.31 -5.37
C GLN A 293 6.59 19.34 -5.14
N GLY A 294 7.35 19.27 -6.23
CA GLY A 294 8.80 19.35 -6.24
C GLY A 294 9.31 20.74 -6.60
N LYS A 295 10.64 20.91 -6.58
CA LYS A 295 11.29 22.13 -7.10
C LYS A 295 11.12 22.30 -8.61
N ASN A 296 10.87 21.19 -9.31
CA ASN A 296 10.77 21.15 -10.77
C ASN A 296 9.32 21.18 -11.27
N GLY A 297 8.35 21.37 -10.38
CA GLY A 297 6.92 21.37 -10.72
C GLY A 297 6.13 20.33 -9.95
N ILE A 298 4.96 19.98 -10.50
CA ILE A 298 3.98 19.09 -9.92
C ILE A 298 4.13 17.70 -10.56
N GLU A 299 4.37 16.68 -9.75
CA GLU A 299 4.44 15.28 -10.17
C GLU A 299 3.18 14.55 -9.70
N VAL A 300 2.43 13.96 -10.64
CA VAL A 300 1.27 13.12 -10.32
C VAL A 300 1.75 11.69 -10.09
N LEU A 301 1.39 11.14 -8.94
CA LEU A 301 1.69 9.76 -8.55
C LEU A 301 0.50 8.89 -8.91
N THR A 302 0.78 7.79 -9.61
CA THR A 302 -0.24 6.83 -10.06
C THR A 302 0.20 5.42 -9.71
N GLU A 303 -0.78 4.53 -9.59
CA GLU A 303 -0.53 3.11 -9.39
C GLU A 303 0.00 2.42 -10.64
N SER A 304 0.74 1.32 -10.45
CA SER A 304 1.29 0.58 -11.59
C SER A 304 0.25 -0.37 -12.19
N LYS A 305 -0.25 -0.05 -13.38
CA LYS A 305 -1.13 -0.94 -14.15
C LYS A 305 -0.50 -2.31 -14.44
N GLN A 306 0.80 -2.35 -14.64
CA GLN A 306 1.51 -3.60 -14.89
C GLN A 306 1.54 -4.47 -13.64
N ALA A 307 1.78 -3.86 -12.47
CA ALA A 307 1.74 -4.57 -11.20
C ALA A 307 0.32 -5.09 -10.91
N ALA A 308 -0.71 -4.28 -11.15
CA ALA A 308 -2.10 -4.71 -10.99
C ALA A 308 -2.46 -5.91 -11.89
N ARG A 309 -2.04 -5.89 -13.16
CA ARG A 309 -2.21 -7.02 -14.08
C ARG A 309 -1.49 -8.27 -13.60
N ALA A 310 -0.24 -8.14 -13.12
CA ALA A 310 0.52 -9.27 -12.62
C ALA A 310 -0.14 -9.90 -11.38
N MET A 311 -0.67 -9.09 -10.47
CA MET A 311 -1.41 -9.59 -9.30
C MET A 311 -2.71 -10.30 -9.71
N LEU A 312 -3.46 -9.74 -10.65
CA LEU A 312 -4.68 -10.38 -11.17
C LEU A 312 -4.38 -11.72 -11.84
N ILE A 313 -3.33 -11.80 -12.67
CA ILE A 313 -2.89 -13.07 -13.29
C ILE A 313 -2.59 -14.10 -12.20
N LYS A 314 -1.83 -13.72 -11.17
CA LYS A 314 -1.50 -14.61 -10.06
C LYS A 314 -2.74 -15.13 -9.32
N ILE A 315 -3.73 -14.27 -9.07
CA ILE A 315 -5.01 -14.67 -8.44
C ILE A 315 -5.75 -15.69 -9.32
N LEU A 316 -5.78 -15.46 -10.64
CA LEU A 316 -6.42 -16.37 -11.59
C LEU A 316 -5.68 -17.72 -11.68
N GLU A 317 -4.35 -17.72 -11.64
CA GLU A 317 -3.52 -18.94 -11.61
C GLU A 317 -3.78 -19.77 -10.35
N THR A 318 -3.76 -19.13 -9.16
CA THR A 318 -4.03 -19.82 -7.89
C THR A 318 -5.43 -20.44 -7.87
N ARG A 319 -6.43 -19.78 -8.49
CA ARG A 319 -7.78 -20.33 -8.58
C ARG A 319 -7.86 -21.58 -9.45
N LYS A 320 -7.13 -21.61 -10.58
CA LYS A 320 -7.04 -22.78 -11.45
C LYS A 320 -6.37 -23.95 -10.75
N GLU A 321 -5.26 -23.71 -10.04
CA GLU A 321 -4.57 -24.76 -9.27
C GLU A 321 -5.46 -25.37 -8.18
N GLY A 322 -6.35 -24.58 -7.57
CA GLY A 322 -7.33 -25.08 -6.60
C GLY A 322 -8.45 -25.94 -7.21
N GLU A 323 -8.82 -25.68 -8.47
CA GLU A 323 -9.79 -26.50 -9.22
C GLU A 323 -9.12 -27.79 -9.74
N ASP A 324 -7.91 -27.69 -10.29
CA ASP A 324 -7.14 -28.84 -10.80
C ASP A 324 -6.59 -29.74 -9.69
N GLY A 325 -6.27 -29.18 -8.51
CA GLY A 325 -5.89 -29.94 -7.31
C GLY A 325 -7.05 -30.72 -6.67
N SER A 326 -8.30 -30.45 -7.09
CA SER A 326 -9.48 -31.24 -6.71
C SER A 326 -9.69 -32.47 -7.59
N VAL A 327 -8.93 -32.58 -8.70
CA VAL A 327 -8.70 -33.86 -9.36
C VAL A 327 -7.73 -34.62 -8.45
N MET A 328 -8.30 -35.18 -7.39
CA MET A 328 -7.66 -36.15 -6.52
C MET A 328 -6.83 -37.11 -7.37
N ASN A 329 -5.71 -37.57 -6.83
CA ASN A 329 -4.98 -38.77 -7.29
C ASN A 329 -5.93 -39.99 -7.31
N ILE A 330 -6.90 -40.01 -8.22
CA ILE A 330 -7.76 -41.13 -8.49
C ILE A 330 -6.91 -41.98 -9.40
N MET A 331 -6.33 -43.04 -8.83
CA MET A 331 -5.70 -44.08 -9.63
C MET A 331 -6.68 -44.49 -10.73
N PRO A 332 -6.27 -44.44 -12.01
CA PRO A 332 -7.17 -44.75 -13.11
C PRO A 332 -7.71 -46.17 -12.95
N ILE A 333 -9.05 -46.31 -12.87
CA ILE A 333 -9.71 -47.59 -12.64
C ILE A 333 -9.41 -48.51 -13.85
N PRO A 334 -8.79 -49.69 -13.63
CA PRO A 334 -8.50 -50.63 -14.72
C PRO A 334 -9.79 -51.12 -15.39
N THR A 335 -9.87 -51.03 -16.71
CA THR A 335 -11.02 -51.49 -17.52
C THR A 335 -10.80 -52.93 -18.00
N THR A 336 -10.75 -53.88 -17.07
CA THR A 336 -10.63 -55.32 -17.36
C THR A 336 -11.77 -56.08 -16.70
N ASP A 337 -12.27 -57.11 -17.42
CA ASP A 337 -13.37 -57.97 -16.98
C ASP A 337 -12.91 -59.12 -16.07
N SER A 338 -11.59 -59.24 -15.82
CA SER A 338 -10.96 -60.28 -15.02
C SER A 338 -10.42 -59.73 -13.70
N VAL A 339 -10.85 -60.31 -12.57
CA VAL A 339 -10.48 -59.86 -11.23
C VAL A 339 -8.97 -59.98 -10.98
N ASP A 340 -8.36 -61.10 -11.39
CA ASP A 340 -6.92 -61.34 -11.20
C ASP A 340 -6.05 -60.36 -12.00
N GLU A 341 -6.55 -59.93 -13.15
CA GLU A 341 -5.87 -58.99 -14.04
C GLU A 341 -6.03 -57.55 -13.55
N TRP A 342 -7.21 -57.25 -13.00
CA TRP A 342 -7.49 -55.99 -12.31
C TRP A 342 -6.58 -55.79 -11.10
N GLU A 343 -6.43 -56.80 -10.23
CA GLU A 343 -5.56 -56.73 -9.05
C GLU A 343 -4.09 -56.50 -9.42
N LYS A 344 -3.58 -57.14 -10.47
CA LYS A 344 -2.20 -56.93 -10.96
C LYS A 344 -1.98 -55.51 -11.47
N ILE A 345 -2.94 -54.96 -12.23
CA ILE A 345 -2.83 -53.61 -12.78
C ILE A 345 -2.94 -52.58 -11.65
N ALA A 346 -3.86 -52.77 -10.70
CA ALA A 346 -3.99 -51.91 -9.54
C ALA A 346 -2.72 -51.92 -8.67
N GLN A 347 -2.14 -53.09 -8.41
CA GLN A 347 -0.91 -53.24 -7.64
C GLN A 347 0.28 -52.58 -8.34
N ALA A 348 0.42 -52.76 -9.66
CA ALA A 348 1.48 -52.11 -10.45
C ALA A 348 1.33 -50.58 -10.47
N GLN A 349 0.10 -50.07 -10.54
CA GLN A 349 -0.18 -48.63 -10.44
C GLN A 349 0.15 -48.08 -9.05
N GLN A 350 -0.15 -48.85 -7.99
CA GLN A 350 0.15 -48.47 -6.61
C GLN A 350 1.67 -48.46 -6.35
N ASP A 351 2.41 -49.47 -6.79
CA ASP A 351 3.86 -49.54 -6.63
C ASP A 351 4.57 -48.40 -7.38
N LYS A 352 4.10 -48.08 -8.59
CA LYS A 352 4.58 -46.93 -9.37
C LYS A 352 4.31 -45.59 -8.66
N SER A 353 3.16 -45.45 -8.00
CA SER A 353 2.83 -44.25 -7.20
C SER A 353 3.67 -44.12 -5.92
N LEU A 354 4.10 -45.25 -5.36
CA LEU A 354 4.95 -45.33 -4.17
C LEU A 354 6.46 -45.31 -4.51
N GLY A 355 6.82 -45.28 -5.79
CA GLY A 355 8.20 -45.26 -6.27
C GLY A 355 8.98 -46.55 -5.98
N LYS A 356 8.30 -47.70 -5.92
CA LYS A 356 8.88 -49.02 -5.66
C LYS A 356 9.27 -49.76 -6.93
#